data_AF-C1IFU6-F1
#
_entry.id   AF-C1IFU6-F1
#
_cell.length_a   1.000
_cell.length_b   1.000
_cell.length_c   1.000
_cell.angle_alpha   90.00
_cell.angle_beta   90.00
_cell.angle_gamma   90.00
#
_symmetry.space_group_name_H-M   'P 1'
#
loop_
_entity.id
_entity.type
_entity.pdbx_description
1 polymer ?
#
loop_
_entity_poly.entity_id
_entity_poly.type
_entity_poly.pdbx_seq_one_letter_code
_entity_poly.pdbx_strand_id
1 'polypeptide(L)'
;VYFHGGGWVIANKDVYDATPRALVNLANVVVMSVDYRLAPEHKFPAAHDDAFAAYEWAMKNAASINGNPLGFRSGDSAGGNL
;
A
#
# COMPACT_ATOMS: atom_id res chain seq x y z
N VAL A 1 0.84 3.35 5.05
CA VAL A 1 1.00 2.30 4.01
C VAL A 1 -0.10 2.49 2.98
N TYR A 2 0.26 2.50 1.70
CA TYR A 2 -0.66 2.78 0.59
C TYR A 2 -0.83 1.55 -0.30
N PHE A 3 -2.08 1.22 -0.63
CA PHE A 3 -2.45 0.13 -1.52
C PHE A 3 -3.15 0.69 -2.76
N HIS A 4 -2.62 0.41 -3.94
CA HIS A 4 -3.20 0.90 -5.19
C HIS A 4 -4.54 0.21 -5.51
N GLY A 5 -5.39 0.88 -6.28
CA GLY A 5 -6.64 0.31 -6.79
C GLY A 5 -6.43 -0.63 -7.98
N GLY A 6 -7.51 -0.93 -8.71
CA GLY A 6 -7.44 -1.77 -9.92
C GLY A 6 -8.11 -3.14 -9.81
N GLY A 7 -9.13 -3.27 -8.95
CA GLY A 7 -9.95 -4.49 -8.88
C GLY A 7 -9.16 -5.76 -8.57
N TRP A 8 -8.02 -5.63 -7.86
CA TRP A 8 -7.05 -6.70 -7.57
C TRP A 8 -6.44 -7.38 -8.80
N VAL A 9 -6.61 -6.84 -10.01
CA VAL A 9 -6.21 -7.49 -11.28
C VAL A 9 -5.31 -6.61 -12.14
N ILE A 10 -5.56 -5.29 -12.15
CA ILE A 10 -4.87 -4.36 -13.02
C ILE A 10 -4.12 -3.29 -12.23
N ALA A 11 -3.32 -2.50 -12.96
CA ALA A 11 -2.45 -1.46 -12.44
C ALA A 11 -1.31 -2.01 -11.56
N ASN A 12 -0.44 -1.10 -11.11
CA ASN A 12 0.71 -1.38 -10.28
C ASN A 12 1.16 -0.07 -9.60
N LYS A 13 2.26 -0.14 -8.85
CA LYS A 13 2.87 1.04 -8.23
C LYS A 13 3.20 2.19 -9.21
N ASP A 14 3.53 1.89 -10.47
CA ASP A 14 3.93 2.92 -11.44
C ASP A 14 2.71 3.67 -11.99
N VAL A 15 1.61 2.95 -12.24
CA VAL A 15 0.34 3.56 -12.66
C VAL A 15 -0.22 4.48 -11.57
N TYR A 16 -0.06 4.12 -10.31
CA TYR A 16 -0.59 4.88 -9.17
C TYR A 16 0.43 5.82 -8.50
N ASP A 17 1.65 5.98 -9.03
CA ASP A 17 2.77 6.71 -8.39
C ASP A 17 2.42 8.17 -8.00
N ALA A 18 1.51 8.82 -8.74
CA ALA A 18 1.08 10.18 -8.44
C ALA A 18 0.40 10.34 -7.07
N THR A 19 -0.45 9.38 -6.66
CA THR A 19 -1.20 9.44 -5.40
C THR A 19 -0.31 9.38 -4.15
N PRO A 20 0.58 8.38 -3.95
CA PRO A 20 1.46 8.32 -2.80
C PRO A 20 2.43 9.52 -2.77
N ARG A 21 2.90 10.02 -3.93
CA ARG A 21 3.70 11.27 -3.98
C ARG A 21 2.92 12.49 -3.49
N ALA A 22 1.66 12.62 -3.90
CA ALA A 22 0.80 13.69 -3.42
C ALA A 22 0.61 13.60 -1.91
N LEU A 23 0.39 12.40 -1.36
CA LEU A 23 0.29 12.18 0.10
C LEU A 23 1.57 12.58 0.83
N VAL A 24 2.75 12.21 0.31
CA VAL A 24 4.05 12.64 0.88
C VAL A 24 4.14 14.16 0.93
N ASN A 25 3.84 14.83 -0.19
CA ASN A 25 3.99 16.29 -0.31
C ASN A 25 2.98 17.07 0.54
N LEU A 26 1.73 16.59 0.64
CA LEU A 26 0.66 17.30 1.33
C LEU A 26 0.67 17.06 2.85
N ALA A 27 1.02 15.84 3.29
CA ALA A 27 0.95 15.47 4.70
C ALA A 27 2.31 15.45 5.39
N ASN A 28 3.41 15.62 4.64
CA ASN A 28 4.79 15.50 5.15
C ASN A 28 5.03 14.16 5.87
N VAL A 29 4.65 13.07 5.22
CA VAL A 29 4.74 11.70 5.75
C VAL A 29 5.56 10.81 4.84
N VAL A 30 6.14 9.75 5.42
CA VAL A 30 6.69 8.64 4.64
C VAL A 30 5.54 7.75 4.15
N VAL A 31 5.53 7.43 2.85
CA VAL A 31 4.55 6.53 2.24
C VAL A 31 5.26 5.32 1.66
N MET A 32 4.84 4.13 2.11
CA MET A 32 5.20 2.86 1.50
C MET A 32 4.07 2.43 0.56
N SER A 33 4.30 2.50 -0.75
CA SER A 33 3.38 2.04 -1.79
C SER A 33 3.62 0.57 -2.08
N VAL A 34 2.64 -0.29 -1.83
CA VAL A 34 2.79 -1.75 -1.87
C VAL A 34 2.36 -2.28 -3.24
N ASP A 35 3.27 -3.03 -3.88
CA ASP A 35 3.03 -3.73 -5.15
C ASP A 35 2.61 -5.18 -4.83
N TYR A 36 1.34 -5.34 -4.46
CA TYR A 36 0.80 -6.62 -3.98
C TYR A 36 0.49 -7.58 -5.13
N ARG A 37 0.44 -8.88 -4.85
CA ARG A 37 0.12 -9.89 -5.87
C ARG A 37 -1.29 -9.71 -6.45
N LEU A 38 -1.41 -9.85 -7.76
CA LEU A 38 -2.66 -9.64 -8.50
C LEU A 38 -3.31 -10.95 -8.92
N ALA A 39 -4.64 -10.92 -9.01
CA ALA A 39 -5.45 -11.93 -9.66
C ALA A 39 -5.41 -11.73 -11.19
N PRO A 40 -5.70 -12.78 -11.99
CA PRO A 40 -6.10 -14.13 -11.61
C PRO A 40 -4.98 -15.07 -11.17
N GLU A 41 -3.71 -14.69 -11.36
CA GLU A 41 -2.53 -15.50 -11.02
C GLU A 41 -2.48 -15.80 -9.52
N HIS A 42 -2.83 -14.81 -8.71
CA HIS A 42 -2.93 -14.90 -7.25
C HIS A 42 -4.32 -14.50 -6.79
N LYS A 43 -5.21 -15.49 -6.72
CA LYS A 43 -6.60 -15.29 -6.27
C LYS A 43 -6.66 -14.88 -4.79
N PHE A 44 -7.82 -14.38 -4.38
CA PHE A 44 -8.15 -14.15 -2.97
C PHE A 44 -7.75 -15.37 -2.11
N PRO A 45 -7.06 -15.19 -0.97
CA PRO A 45 -6.80 -13.92 -0.27
C PRO A 45 -5.42 -13.28 -0.53
N ALA A 46 -4.68 -13.64 -1.58
CA ALA A 46 -3.27 -13.24 -1.74
C ALA A 46 -2.97 -11.75 -1.55
N ALA A 47 -3.76 -10.86 -2.17
CA ALA A 47 -3.62 -9.40 -2.01
C ALA A 47 -3.87 -8.93 -0.56
N HIS A 48 -4.78 -9.58 0.17
CA HIS A 48 -5.09 -9.24 1.57
C HIS A 48 -3.96 -9.68 2.50
N ASP A 49 -3.40 -10.87 2.25
CA ASP A 49 -2.23 -11.37 2.99
C ASP A 49 -1.02 -10.46 2.77
N ASP A 50 -0.76 -10.04 1.53
CA ASP A 50 0.33 -9.12 1.20
C ASP A 50 0.12 -7.75 1.84
N ALA A 51 -1.10 -7.22 1.82
CA ALA A 51 -1.44 -5.94 2.43
C ALA A 51 -1.22 -5.96 3.95
N PHE A 52 -1.67 -7.03 4.61
CA PHE A 52 -1.47 -7.19 6.05
C PHE A 52 0.01 -7.38 6.41
N ALA A 53 0.72 -8.25 5.69
CA ALA A 53 2.15 -8.49 5.89
C ALA A 53 2.98 -7.20 5.70
N ALA A 54 2.67 -6.42 4.65
CA ALA A 54 3.31 -5.14 4.41
C ALA A 54 3.02 -4.13 5.54
N TYR A 55 1.77 -4.06 6.01
CA TYR A 55 1.42 -3.21 7.15
C TYR A 55 2.17 -3.60 8.42
N GLU A 56 2.17 -4.88 8.79
CA GLU A 56 2.92 -5.38 9.94
C GLU A 56 4.42 -5.09 9.82
N TRP A 57 5.00 -5.30 8.64
CA TRP A 57 6.40 -4.98 8.39
C TRP A 57 6.66 -3.48 8.59
N ALA A 58 5.81 -2.61 8.03
CA ALA A 58 5.97 -1.16 8.17
C ALA A 58 5.90 -0.71 9.63
N MET A 59 4.97 -1.25 10.42
CA MET A 59 4.82 -0.89 11.83
C MET A 59 6.01 -1.35 12.67
N LYS A 60 6.54 -2.56 12.39
CA LYS A 60 7.74 -3.10 13.07
C LYS A 60 9.02 -2.36 12.68
N ASN A 61 9.09 -1.83 11.46
CA ASN A 61 10.30 -1.22 10.90
C ASN A 61 10.22 0.30 10.74
N ALA A 62 9.16 0.95 11.22
CA ALA A 62 8.87 2.36 10.96
C ALA A 62 10.07 3.27 11.24
N ALA A 63 10.73 3.09 12.40
CA ALA A 63 11.89 3.90 12.78
C ALA A 63 13.07 3.77 11.78
N SER A 64 13.27 2.60 11.18
CA SER A 64 14.36 2.37 10.22
C SER A 64 14.16 3.07 8.87
N ILE A 65 12.92 3.46 8.56
CA ILE A 65 12.53 4.13 7.32
C ILE A 65 12.08 5.58 7.54
N ASN A 66 12.44 6.18 8.68
CA ASN A 66 11.99 7.52 9.11
C ASN A 66 10.45 7.66 9.16
N GLY A 67 9.74 6.55 9.35
CA GLY A 67 8.29 6.49 9.51
C GLY A 67 7.86 6.57 10.98
N ASN A 68 6.54 6.67 11.18
CA ASN A 68 5.91 6.70 12.49
C ASN A 68 5.24 5.34 12.80
N PRO A 69 5.53 4.70 13.96
CA PRO A 69 4.96 3.41 14.34
C PRO A 69 3.47 3.46 14.75
N LEU A 70 2.81 4.63 14.70
CA LEU A 70 1.36 4.76 14.82
C LEU A 70 0.66 4.93 13.45
N GLY A 71 1.40 4.78 12.34
CA GLY A 71 0.97 5.12 11.00
C GLY A 71 -0.35 4.52 10.53
N PHE A 72 -0.91 5.10 9.48
CA PHE A 72 -2.24 4.75 8.93
C PHE A 72 -2.16 3.96 7.62
N ARG A 73 -3.28 3.32 7.26
CA ARG A 73 -3.51 2.68 5.95
C ARG A 73 -4.31 3.62 5.05
N SER A 74 -4.07 3.56 3.76
CA SER A 74 -4.78 4.33 2.73
C SER A 74 -4.80 3.53 1.44
N GLY A 75 -5.80 3.76 0.59
CA GLY A 75 -5.88 3.13 -0.72
C GLY A 75 -7.12 3.59 -1.48
N ASP A 76 -7.14 3.30 -2.77
CA ASP A 76 -8.21 3.71 -3.68
C ASP A 76 -8.99 2.48 -4.19
N SER A 77 -10.33 2.55 -4.22
CA SER A 77 -11.18 1.46 -4.75
C SER A 77 -10.85 0.10 -4.10
N ALA A 78 -10.42 -0.90 -4.88
CA ALA A 78 -9.95 -2.19 -4.37
C ALA A 78 -8.81 -2.07 -3.35
N GLY A 79 -7.92 -1.09 -3.50
CA GLY A 79 -6.87 -0.80 -2.53
C GLY A 79 -7.41 -0.18 -1.23
N GLY A 80 -8.54 0.51 -1.28
CA GLY A 80 -9.25 0.99 -0.09
C GLY A 80 -10.06 -0.10 0.61
N ASN A 81 -10.30 -1.23 -0.07
CA ASN A 81 -10.88 -2.43 0.54
C ASN A 81 -9.84 -3.25 1.33
N LEU A 82 -8.54 -3.18 0.96
CA LEU A 82 -7.41 -3.80 1.67
C LEU A 82 -7.05 -3.02 2.95
#